data_AF-A0A0L7RAE9-F1
#
_entry.id   AF-A0A0L7RAE9-F1
#
_cell.length_a   1.000
_cell.length_b   1.000
_cell.length_c   1.000
_cell.angle_alpha   90.00
_cell.angle_beta   90.00
_cell.angle_gamma   90.00
#
_symmetry.space_group_name_H-M   'P 1'
#
loop_
_entity.id
_entity.type
_entity.pdbx_description
1 polymer ?
#
loop_
_entity_poly.entity_id
_entity_poly.type
_entity_poly.pdbx_seq_one_letter_code
_entity_poly.pdbx_strand_id
1 'polypeptide(L)'
;MERLTPQQRVVVKIYYQYQSSVVQIQRGLRDIFGRNHVPSKSTILRVIKNFETLFTAADRPKSDRPPSARSNENIESVKNSVAENPETSVRRRAQELGTNRQTVWTIMKKDLHFCPYKAQLTQELKESDHEQRRDWSTKMLQLNVDDPNFWQKLKW
;
A
#
# COMPACT_ATOMS: atom_id res chain seq x y z
N MET A 1 4.14 -16.21 4.17
CA MET A 1 4.89 -17.49 4.11
C MET A 1 5.91 -17.40 3.00
N GLU A 2 7.18 -17.21 3.35
CA GLU A 2 8.30 -17.20 2.40
C GLU A 2 8.45 -18.59 1.78
N ARG A 3 8.02 -18.74 0.52
CA ARG A 3 8.09 -20.02 -0.19
C ARG A 3 9.46 -20.08 -0.87
N LEU A 4 10.37 -20.91 -0.35
CA LEU A 4 11.55 -21.32 -1.11
C LEU A 4 11.11 -21.82 -2.50
N THR A 5 11.85 -21.46 -3.54
CA THR A 5 11.57 -22.03 -4.86
C THR A 5 11.85 -23.54 -4.84
N PRO A 6 11.05 -24.38 -5.52
CA PRO A 6 11.27 -25.83 -5.54
C PRO A 6 12.68 -26.22 -5.95
N GLN A 7 13.29 -25.42 -6.83
CA GLN A 7 14.64 -25.63 -7.36
C GLN A 7 15.71 -25.42 -6.27
N GLN A 8 15.56 -24.39 -5.43
CA GLN A 8 16.50 -24.12 -4.33
C GLN A 8 16.50 -25.22 -3.26
N ARG A 9 15.34 -25.83 -2.98
CA ARG A 9 15.23 -26.95 -2.02
C ARG A 9 15.99 -28.18 -2.49
N VAL A 10 15.91 -28.48 -3.78
CA VAL A 10 16.62 -29.60 -4.40
C VAL A 10 18.14 -29.39 -4.32
N VAL A 11 18.62 -28.15 -4.52
CA VAL A 11 20.04 -27.81 -4.37
C VAL A 11 20.54 -28.06 -2.94
N VAL A 12 19.80 -27.60 -1.92
CA VAL A 12 20.17 -27.82 -0.51
C VAL A 12 20.21 -29.32 -0.18
N LYS A 13 19.20 -30.08 -0.62
CA LYS A 13 19.15 -31.54 -0.41
C LYS A 13 20.36 -32.25 -1.01
N ILE A 14 20.69 -31.94 -2.27
CA ILE A 14 21.82 -32.54 -2.98
C ILE A 14 23.16 -32.15 -2.34
N TYR A 15 23.28 -30.92 -1.84
CA TYR A 15 24.51 -30.44 -1.20
C TYR A 15 24.91 -31.30 0.01
N TYR A 16 23.96 -31.58 0.90
CA TYR A 16 24.22 -32.43 2.08
C TYR A 16 24.38 -33.91 1.71
N GLN A 17 23.73 -34.39 0.64
CA GLN A 17 23.90 -35.77 0.18
C GLN A 17 25.30 -36.06 -0.36
N TYR A 18 25.96 -35.09 -1.00
CA TYR A 18 27.31 -35.25 -1.59
C TYR A 18 28.43 -34.62 -0.74
N GLN A 19 28.21 -34.44 0.57
CA GLN A 19 29.23 -33.95 1.51
C GLN A 19 29.98 -32.70 1.01
N SER A 20 29.25 -31.72 0.49
CA SER A 20 29.81 -30.43 0.06
C SER A 20 30.71 -30.46 -1.19
N SER A 21 30.78 -31.57 -1.93
CA SER A 21 31.52 -31.65 -3.19
C SER A 21 30.78 -30.96 -4.35
N VAL A 22 31.18 -29.73 -4.68
CA VAL A 22 30.54 -28.91 -5.73
C VAL A 22 30.45 -29.62 -7.09
N VAL A 23 31.45 -30.42 -7.45
CA VAL A 23 31.48 -31.15 -8.72
C VAL A 23 30.43 -32.25 -8.74
N GLN A 24 30.28 -33.01 -7.65
CA GLN A 24 29.25 -34.04 -7.55
C GLN A 24 27.85 -33.44 -7.49
N ILE A 25 27.70 -32.32 -6.78
CA ILE A 25 26.46 -31.55 -6.73
C ILE A 25 26.03 -31.11 -8.13
N GLN A 26 26.94 -30.53 -8.92
CA GLN A 26 26.62 -30.12 -10.29
C GLN A 26 26.26 -31.30 -11.21
N ARG A 27 26.87 -32.48 -11.00
CA ARG A 27 26.51 -33.70 -11.72
C ARG A 27 25.09 -34.17 -11.35
N GLY A 28 24.79 -34.31 -10.06
CA GLY A 28 23.44 -34.70 -9.63
C GLY A 28 22.35 -33.67 -9.98
N LEU A 29 22.69 -32.37 -9.97
CA LEU A 29 21.78 -31.32 -10.45
C LEU A 29 21.56 -31.38 -11.96
N ARG A 30 22.53 -31.89 -12.74
CA ARG A 30 22.39 -32.06 -14.19
C ARG A 30 21.35 -33.11 -14.54
N ASP A 31 21.24 -34.16 -13.74
CA ASP A 31 20.27 -35.22 -13.94
C ASP A 31 18.84 -34.74 -13.67
N ILE A 32 18.66 -33.74 -12.78
CA ILE A 32 17.35 -33.20 -12.40
C ILE A 32 16.94 -32.01 -13.27
N PHE A 33 17.83 -31.04 -13.48
CA PHE A 33 17.53 -29.78 -14.18
C PHE A 33 17.90 -29.80 -15.67
N GLY A 34 18.63 -30.82 -16.12
CA GLY A 34 19.17 -30.89 -17.47
C GLY A 34 20.44 -30.04 -17.65
N ARG A 35 21.20 -30.34 -18.72
CA ARG A 35 22.55 -29.80 -18.95
C ARG A 35 22.66 -28.28 -18.94
N ASN A 36 21.65 -27.57 -19.44
CA ASN A 36 21.69 -26.13 -19.65
C ASN A 36 21.09 -25.32 -18.49
N HIS A 37 20.44 -25.97 -17.53
CA HIS A 37 19.74 -25.28 -16.42
C HIS A 37 20.40 -25.55 -15.05
N VAL A 38 21.62 -26.10 -15.05
CA VAL A 38 22.37 -26.33 -13.81
C VAL A 38 22.86 -25.00 -13.24
N PRO A 39 22.56 -24.70 -11.96
CA PRO A 39 23.07 -23.51 -11.31
C PRO A 39 24.61 -23.45 -11.31
N SER A 40 25.15 -22.24 -11.43
CA SER A 40 26.59 -22.01 -11.34
C SER A 40 27.11 -22.36 -9.94
N LYS A 41 28.40 -22.70 -9.83
CA LYS A 41 29.09 -22.92 -8.54
C LYS A 41 28.84 -21.78 -7.54
N SER A 42 28.92 -20.53 -7.99
CA SER A 42 28.69 -19.36 -7.15
C SER A 42 27.24 -19.28 -6.65
N THR A 43 26.28 -19.66 -7.48
CA THR A 43 24.86 -19.70 -7.11
C THR A 43 24.60 -20.78 -6.05
N ILE A 44 25.14 -21.98 -6.24
CA ILE A 44 25.03 -23.09 -5.28
C ILE A 44 25.58 -22.66 -3.92
N LEU A 45 26.81 -22.15 -3.88
CA LEU A 45 27.44 -21.72 -2.63
C LEU A 45 26.68 -20.56 -1.96
N ARG A 46 26.14 -19.62 -2.73
CA ARG A 46 25.31 -18.53 -2.20
C ARG A 46 24.03 -19.04 -1.56
N VAL A 47 23.34 -19.99 -2.21
CA VAL A 47 22.11 -20.61 -1.69
C VAL A 47 22.39 -21.34 -0.38
N ILE A 48 23.47 -22.13 -0.31
CA ILE A 48 23.86 -22.84 0.91
C ILE A 48 24.27 -21.88 2.02
N LYS A 49 25.09 -20.87 1.71
CA LYS A 49 25.48 -19.86 2.70
C LYS A 49 24.26 -19.13 3.28
N ASN A 50 23.29 -18.77 2.44
CA ASN A 50 22.04 -18.18 2.92
C ASN A 50 21.23 -19.16 3.79
N PHE A 51 21.18 -20.43 3.39
CA PHE A 51 20.50 -21.46 4.16
C PHE A 51 21.15 -21.70 5.53
N GLU A 52 22.47 -21.81 5.62
CA GLU A 52 23.18 -22.02 6.89
C GLU A 52 23.12 -20.82 7.83
N THR A 53 23.04 -19.59 7.28
CA THR A 53 23.04 -18.36 8.10
C THR A 53 21.65 -17.89 8.49
N LEU A 54 20.67 -18.01 7.59
CA LEU A 54 19.33 -17.43 7.75
C LEU A 54 18.24 -18.52 7.80
N PHE A 55 18.61 -19.80 7.71
CA PHE A 55 17.69 -20.95 7.61
C PHE A 55 16.69 -20.84 6.44
N THR A 56 16.99 -19.98 5.47
CA THR A 56 16.18 -19.75 4.28
C THR A 56 17.07 -19.78 3.05
N ALA A 57 16.57 -20.43 2.00
CA ALA A 57 17.19 -20.39 0.69
C ALA A 57 16.42 -19.47 -0.27
N ALA A 58 15.45 -18.71 0.22
CA ALA A 58 14.79 -17.66 -0.53
C ALA A 58 15.78 -16.52 -0.88
N ASP A 59 15.48 -15.80 -1.96
CA ASP A 59 16.25 -14.60 -2.28
C ASP A 59 16.04 -13.55 -1.20
N ARG A 60 17.13 -12.85 -0.84
CA ARG A 60 17.04 -11.72 0.07
C ARG A 60 16.13 -10.66 -0.54
N PRO A 61 15.33 -9.95 0.28
CA PRO A 61 14.62 -8.78 -0.21
C PRO A 61 15.63 -7.85 -0.88
N LYS A 62 15.32 -7.43 -2.11
CA LYS A 62 16.16 -6.45 -2.80
C LYS A 62 16.10 -5.17 -1.97
N SER A 63 17.26 -4.56 -1.75
CA SER A 63 17.30 -3.21 -1.20
C SER A 63 16.69 -2.29 -2.25
N ASP A 64 15.47 -1.85 -2.01
CA ASP A 64 14.81 -0.90 -2.90
C ASP A 64 15.51 0.45 -2.80
N ARG A 65 15.70 1.10 -3.94
CA ARG A 65 16.24 2.46 -3.98
C ARG A 65 15.21 3.39 -3.33
N PRO A 66 15.57 4.17 -2.30
CA PRO A 66 14.63 5.11 -1.72
C PRO A 66 14.16 6.10 -2.79
N PRO A 67 12.85 6.35 -2.91
CA PRO A 67 12.31 7.25 -3.93
C PRO A 67 12.76 8.69 -3.62
N SER A 68 13.65 9.25 -4.43
CA SER A 68 14.21 10.60 -4.22
C SER A 68 13.15 11.70 -4.18
N ALA A 69 12.09 11.55 -4.98
CA ALA A 69 11.03 12.55 -5.08
C ALA A 69 9.98 12.45 -3.96
N ARG A 70 9.89 11.31 -3.25
CA ARG A 70 8.94 11.07 -2.15
C ARG A 70 9.68 11.03 -0.81
N SER A 71 10.54 12.02 -0.58
CA SER A 71 11.14 12.25 0.73
C SER A 71 10.06 12.59 1.76
N ASN A 72 10.34 12.35 3.04
CA ASN A 72 9.43 12.73 4.13
C ASN A 72 9.14 14.24 4.13
N GLU A 73 10.14 15.06 3.82
CA GLU A 73 10.00 16.52 3.66
C GLU A 73 8.99 16.90 2.56
N ASN A 74 9.03 16.25 1.40
CA ASN A 74 8.07 16.50 0.32
C ASN A 74 6.66 16.02 0.71
N ILE A 75 6.56 14.91 1.45
CA ILE A 75 5.28 14.39 1.94
C ILE A 75 4.64 15.40 2.92
N GLU A 76 5.42 15.91 3.86
CA GLU A 76 4.97 16.93 4.82
C GLU A 76 4.60 18.24 4.12
N SER A 77 5.41 18.70 3.16
CA SER A 77 5.12 19.91 2.38
C SER A 77 3.81 19.79 1.61
N VAL A 78 3.56 18.65 0.95
CA VAL A 78 2.29 18.39 0.26
C VAL A 78 1.13 18.33 1.25
N LYS A 79 1.31 17.68 2.40
CA LYS A 79 0.28 17.57 3.45
C LYS A 79 -0.13 18.95 3.98
N ASN A 80 0.84 19.79 4.32
CA ASN A 80 0.61 21.14 4.84
C ASN A 80 -0.09 22.02 3.80
N SER A 81 0.38 21.96 2.55
CA SER A 81 -0.22 22.71 1.45
C SER A 81 -1.69 22.30 1.24
N VAL A 82 -2.04 21.01 1.34
CA VAL A 82 -3.44 20.54 1.21
C VAL A 82 -4.29 20.99 2.40
N ALA A 83 -3.74 21.00 3.62
CA ALA A 83 -4.43 21.46 4.81
C ALA A 83 -4.73 22.97 4.76
N GLU A 84 -3.82 23.76 4.20
CA GLU A 84 -4.00 25.21 4.04
C GLU A 84 -5.07 25.54 2.99
N ASN A 85 -4.99 24.92 1.81
CA ASN A 85 -5.91 25.17 0.71
C ASN A 85 -6.31 23.85 0.02
N PRO A 86 -7.43 23.21 0.42
CA PRO A 86 -7.83 21.90 -0.13
C PRO A 86 -8.31 21.98 -1.58
N GLU A 87 -8.82 23.14 -2.03
CA GLU A 87 -9.36 23.34 -3.37
C GLU A 87 -8.29 23.48 -4.46
N THR A 88 -7.03 23.74 -4.07
CA THR A 88 -5.93 23.94 -5.02
C THR A 88 -5.67 22.67 -5.84
N SER A 89 -5.72 22.83 -7.16
CA SER A 89 -5.47 21.73 -8.10
C SER A 89 -4.06 21.16 -7.93
N VAL A 90 -3.91 19.85 -8.19
CA VAL A 90 -2.61 19.15 -8.11
C VAL A 90 -1.55 19.80 -9.00
N ARG A 91 -1.93 20.32 -10.18
CA ARG A 91 -0.99 20.99 -11.11
C ARG A 91 -0.45 22.28 -10.50
N ARG A 92 -1.34 23.11 -9.94
CA ARG A 92 -0.96 24.37 -9.31
C ARG A 92 -0.09 24.14 -8.07
N ARG A 93 -0.50 23.19 -7.21
CA ARG A 93 0.28 22.79 -6.04
C ARG A 93 1.69 22.32 -6.38
N ALA A 94 1.83 21.56 -7.48
CA ALA A 94 3.13 21.11 -7.94
C ALA A 94 4.04 22.28 -8.39
N GLN A 95 3.48 23.31 -9.02
CA GLN A 95 4.21 24.52 -9.36
C GLN A 95 4.65 25.30 -8.12
N GLU A 96 3.74 25.47 -7.16
CA GLU A 96 4.02 26.17 -5.89
C GLU A 96 5.12 25.46 -5.06
N LEU A 97 5.10 24.13 -5.04
CA LEU A 97 6.08 23.32 -4.33
C LEU A 97 7.36 23.03 -5.13
N GLY A 98 7.46 23.46 -6.40
CA GLY A 98 8.61 23.16 -7.27
C GLY A 98 8.81 21.65 -7.54
N THR A 99 7.74 20.85 -7.45
CA THR A 99 7.78 19.38 -7.61
C THR A 99 7.07 18.93 -8.87
N ASN A 100 7.33 17.71 -9.31
CA ASN A 100 6.59 17.13 -10.43
C ASN A 100 5.15 16.82 -10.01
N ARG A 101 4.18 17.23 -10.84
CA ARG A 101 2.74 16.93 -10.68
C ARG A 101 2.47 15.45 -10.36
N GLN A 102 3.15 14.52 -11.03
CA GLN A 102 2.93 13.09 -10.81
C GLN A 102 3.38 12.64 -9.42
N THR A 103 4.46 13.24 -8.91
CA THR A 103 4.95 13.00 -7.55
C THR A 103 3.95 13.48 -6.53
N VAL A 104 3.46 14.72 -6.65
CA VAL A 104 2.41 15.27 -5.76
C VAL A 104 1.17 14.40 -5.77
N TRP A 105 0.69 13.99 -6.95
CA TRP A 105 -0.46 13.10 -7.07
C TRP A 105 -0.23 11.75 -6.37
N THR A 106 0.97 11.17 -6.56
CA THR A 106 1.34 9.89 -5.93
C THR A 106 1.39 10.02 -4.41
N ILE A 107 1.99 11.09 -3.89
CA ILE A 107 2.03 11.39 -2.46
C ILE A 107 0.62 11.51 -1.90
N MET A 108 -0.23 12.34 -2.52
CA MET A 108 -1.61 12.51 -2.08
C MET A 108 -2.39 11.19 -2.07
N LYS A 109 -2.22 10.33 -3.09
CA LYS A 109 -3.03 9.13 -3.24
C LYS A 109 -2.50 7.91 -2.47
N LYS A 110 -1.19 7.67 -2.50
CA LYS A 110 -0.56 6.46 -1.96
C LYS A 110 -0.01 6.63 -0.56
N ASP A 111 0.52 7.81 -0.25
CA ASP A 111 1.21 8.06 1.02
C ASP A 111 0.28 8.75 2.04
N LEU A 112 -0.53 9.72 1.59
CA LEU A 112 -1.51 10.45 2.42
C LEU A 112 -2.94 9.89 2.35
N HIS A 113 -3.20 8.97 1.41
CA HIS A 113 -4.51 8.34 1.19
C HIS A 113 -5.69 9.31 1.00
N PHE A 114 -5.43 10.51 0.46
CA PHE A 114 -6.48 11.46 0.15
C PHE A 114 -7.39 10.98 -0.97
N CYS A 115 -8.67 11.28 -0.82
CA CYS A 115 -9.71 11.05 -1.80
C CYS A 115 -10.33 12.39 -2.23
N PRO A 116 -10.61 12.59 -3.53
CA PRO A 116 -11.32 13.78 -3.97
C PRO A 116 -12.67 13.87 -3.27
N TYR A 117 -12.96 15.01 -2.66
CA TYR A 117 -14.31 15.31 -2.19
C TYR A 117 -15.21 15.62 -3.39
N LYS A 118 -16.39 15.01 -3.43
CA LYS A 118 -17.42 15.32 -4.44
C LYS A 118 -18.32 16.40 -3.86
N ALA A 119 -18.11 17.65 -4.27
CA ALA A 119 -19.00 18.74 -3.88
C ALA A 119 -20.44 18.42 -4.31
N GLN A 120 -21.38 18.50 -3.37
CA GLN A 120 -22.80 18.39 -3.63
C GLN A 120 -23.38 19.81 -3.70
N LEU A 121 -24.07 20.12 -4.80
CA LEU A 121 -24.83 21.36 -4.90
C LEU A 121 -26.07 21.22 -4.03
N THR A 122 -26.23 22.13 -3.06
CA THR A 122 -27.38 22.19 -2.17
C THR A 122 -27.96 23.59 -2.18
N GLN A 123 -29.21 23.74 -1.73
CA GLN A 123 -29.81 25.06 -1.56
C GLN A 123 -29.08 25.81 -0.44
N GLU A 124 -28.81 27.09 -0.67
CA GLU A 124 -28.22 27.96 0.35
C GLU A 124 -29.17 28.07 1.56
N LEU A 125 -28.63 27.96 2.76
CA LEU A 125 -29.37 28.16 4.00
C LEU A 125 -29.14 29.57 4.51
N LYS A 126 -30.23 30.27 4.82
CA LYS A 126 -30.18 31.55 5.52
C LYS A 126 -30.06 31.32 7.01
N GLU A 127 -29.63 32.36 7.75
CA GLU A 127 -29.49 32.30 9.22
C GLU A 127 -30.78 31.82 9.91
N SER A 128 -31.94 32.31 9.48
CA SER A 128 -33.25 31.88 9.98
C SER A 128 -33.55 30.40 9.74
N ASP A 129 -33.06 29.84 8.63
CA ASP A 129 -33.34 28.46 8.23
C ASP A 129 -32.63 27.48 9.16
N HIS A 130 -31.46 27.86 9.70
CA HIS A 130 -30.72 27.02 10.64
C HIS A 130 -31.52 26.77 11.92
N GLU A 131 -32.11 27.83 12.50
CA GLU A 131 -32.94 27.73 13.70
C GLU A 131 -34.21 26.92 13.43
N GLN A 132 -34.95 27.27 12.37
CA GLN A 132 -36.20 26.59 12.01
C GLN A 132 -35.99 25.10 11.76
N ARG A 133 -34.92 24.73 11.04
CA ARG A 133 -34.62 23.31 10.77
C ARG A 133 -34.23 22.55 12.03
N ARG A 134 -33.49 23.19 12.96
CA ARG A 134 -33.13 22.59 14.25
C ARG A 134 -34.36 22.39 15.12
N ASP A 135 -35.22 23.38 15.21
CA ASP A 135 -36.44 23.33 16.01
C ASP A 135 -37.40 22.29 15.47
N TRP A 136 -37.57 22.24 14.15
CA TRP A 136 -38.35 21.19 13.49
C TRP A 136 -37.80 19.79 13.78
N SER A 137 -36.48 19.59 13.66
CA SER A 137 -35.83 18.30 13.95
C SER A 137 -36.01 17.90 15.41
N THR A 138 -35.86 18.85 16.34
CA THR A 138 -36.04 18.62 17.78
C THR A 138 -37.48 18.25 18.10
N LYS A 139 -38.45 18.94 17.50
CA LYS A 139 -39.88 18.64 17.65
C LYS A 139 -40.22 17.26 17.10
N MET A 140 -39.69 16.89 15.93
CA MET A 140 -39.91 15.55 15.35
C MET A 140 -39.34 14.45 16.26
N LEU A 141 -38.18 14.68 16.87
CA LEU A 141 -37.61 13.74 17.84
C LEU A 141 -38.48 13.59 19.09
N GLN A 142 -39.01 14.69 19.64
CA GLN A 142 -39.92 14.65 20.79
C GLN A 142 -41.21 13.89 20.47
N LEU A 143 -41.84 14.18 19.35
CA LEU A 143 -43.06 13.49 18.92
C LEU A 143 -42.88 11.98 18.75
N ASN A 144 -41.68 11.54 18.34
CA ASN A 144 -41.34 10.12 18.26
C ASN A 144 -41.14 9.47 19.65
N VAL A 145 -40.67 10.22 20.65
CA VAL A 145 -40.56 9.72 22.03
C VAL A 145 -41.93 9.62 22.67
N ASP A 146 -42.79 10.61 22.45
CA ASP A 146 -44.13 10.67 23.04
C ASP A 146 -45.09 9.64 22.42
N ASP A 147 -44.92 9.30 21.15
CA ASP A 147 -45.72 8.30 20.44
C ASP A 147 -44.85 7.33 19.61
N PRO A 148 -44.71 6.05 20.04
CA PRO A 148 -43.94 5.04 19.32
C PRO A 148 -44.43 4.75 17.89
N ASN A 149 -45.69 5.06 17.58
CA ASN A 149 -46.29 4.85 16.25
C ASN A 149 -46.32 6.14 15.41
N PHE A 150 -45.65 7.21 15.84
CA PHE A 150 -45.64 8.51 15.17
C PHE A 150 -45.32 8.42 13.66
N TRP A 151 -44.28 7.65 13.28
CA TRP A 151 -43.86 7.53 11.88
C TRP A 151 -44.91 6.90 10.96
N GLN A 152 -45.82 6.08 11.48
CA GLN A 152 -46.89 5.46 10.70
C GLN A 152 -48.02 6.45 10.39
N LYS A 153 -48.10 7.56 11.12
CA LYS A 153 -49.14 8.58 10.97
C LYS A 153 -48.76 9.66 9.93
N LEU A 154 -47.48 9.75 9.57
CA LEU A 154 -47.00 10.62 8.51
C LEU A 154 -47.40 10.03 7.15
N LYS A 155 -48.35 10.69 6.47
CA LYS A 155 -48.67 10.41 5.07
C LYS A 155 -47.84 11.34 4.18
N TRP A 156 -47.13 10.74 3.23
CA TRP A 156 -46.38 11.42 2.18
C TRP A 156 -47.31 11.89 1.06
#